data_AF-A0A924D447-F1
#
_entry.id   AF-A0A924D447-F1
#
_cell.length_a   1.000
_cell.length_b   1.000
_cell.length_c   1.000
_cell.angle_alpha   90.00
_cell.angle_beta   90.00
_cell.angle_gamma   90.00
#
_symmetry.space_group_name_H-M   'P 1'
#
loop_
_entity.id
_entity.type
_entity.pdbx_description
1 polymer ?
#
loop_
_entity_poly.entity_id
_entity_poly.type
_entity_poly.pdbx_seq_one_letter_code
_entity_poly.pdbx_strand_id
1 'polypeptide(L)'
;MKEKQTPNGLRLLITFENVKSIRKAYVNNVDNYRVALSQELSFYKGQNGIPKFYSTDWESVTKTIYDNDNFGFELNKTGYFENEINPIITSISDPYEKINAIFNYVKSNLNWNKFNSYYCNDGVKKAFKDKTGNVAEINLMLTAMLRHAGFTANPVLISTRSNGIALFPNRSAYNYVISAVEYQNTLILMD
;
A
#
# COMPACT_ATOMS: atom_id res chain seq x y z
N MET A 1 16.70 17.37 -22.95
CA MET A 1 16.85 17.86 -21.56
C MET A 1 18.02 18.83 -21.55
N LYS A 2 17.86 20.03 -21.01
CA LYS A 2 18.98 20.98 -20.81
C LYS A 2 19.01 21.36 -19.33
N GLU A 3 20.16 21.15 -18.70
CA GLU A 3 20.40 21.49 -17.30
C GLU A 3 21.20 22.79 -17.24
N LYS A 4 20.77 23.75 -16.43
CA LYS A 4 21.48 25.02 -16.23
C LYS A 4 21.57 25.32 -14.74
N GLN A 5 22.80 25.40 -14.23
CA GLN A 5 23.06 25.83 -12.86
C GLN A 5 22.90 27.36 -12.76
N THR A 6 22.17 27.82 -11.75
CA THR A 6 21.97 29.25 -11.46
C THR A 6 22.45 29.58 -10.05
N PRO A 7 22.72 30.86 -9.71
CA PRO A 7 23.18 31.25 -8.37
C PRO A 7 22.24 30.83 -7.24
N ASN A 8 20.95 30.63 -7.54
CA ASN A 8 19.90 30.28 -6.57
C ASN A 8 19.50 28.79 -6.60
N GLY A 9 20.27 27.94 -7.29
CA GLY A 9 20.03 26.49 -7.38
C GLY A 9 20.03 25.93 -8.79
N LEU A 10 19.65 24.66 -8.90
CA LEU A 10 19.59 23.93 -10.17
C LEU A 10 18.26 24.23 -10.90
N ARG A 11 18.33 24.65 -12.17
CA ARG A 11 17.14 24.77 -13.03
C ARG A 11 17.18 23.70 -14.11
N LEU A 12 16.17 22.83 -14.12
CA LEU A 12 15.98 21.82 -15.15
C LEU A 12 14.95 22.31 -16.17
N LEU A 13 15.34 22.42 -17.45
CA LEU A 13 14.42 22.74 -18.55
C LEU A 13 14.22 21.50 -19.42
N ILE A 14 12.96 21.07 -19.54
CA ILE A 14 12.55 19.92 -20.33
C ILE A 14 11.52 20.38 -21.35
N THR A 15 11.82 20.12 -22.62
CA THR A 15 10.95 20.45 -23.76
C THR A 15 10.64 19.14 -24.48
N PHE A 16 9.35 18.91 -24.73
CA PHE A 16 8.86 17.79 -25.52
C PHE A 16 8.49 18.31 -26.90
N GLU A 17 9.11 17.75 -27.95
CA GLU A 17 8.86 18.12 -29.34
C GLU A 17 8.33 16.91 -30.10
N ASN A 18 7.47 17.14 -31.11
CA ASN A 18 6.90 16.10 -31.97
C ASN A 18 6.20 14.95 -31.20
N VAL A 19 5.56 15.26 -30.07
CA VAL A 19 4.80 14.27 -29.29
C VAL A 19 3.62 13.77 -30.10
N LYS A 20 3.62 12.47 -30.43
CA LYS A 20 2.53 11.84 -31.18
C LYS A 20 1.25 11.83 -30.34
N SER A 21 0.13 12.17 -30.97
CA SER A 21 -1.19 12.01 -30.36
C SER A 21 -1.50 10.54 -30.11
N ILE A 22 -2.14 10.26 -28.98
CA ILE A 22 -2.60 8.91 -28.63
C ILE A 22 -4.11 8.86 -28.81
N ARG A 23 -4.56 8.11 -29.81
CA ARG A 23 -5.95 7.68 -29.95
C ARG A 23 -5.99 6.16 -29.97
N LYS A 24 -6.31 5.56 -28.84
CA LYS A 24 -6.62 4.12 -28.75
C LYS A 24 -7.99 3.97 -28.11
N ALA A 25 -8.91 3.30 -28.80
CA ALA A 25 -10.17 2.87 -28.20
C ALA A 25 -9.87 1.73 -27.21
N TYR A 26 -10.56 1.70 -26.06
CA TYR A 26 -10.48 0.65 -25.05
C TYR A 26 -9.07 0.40 -24.46
N VAL A 27 -8.48 1.41 -23.81
CA VAL A 27 -7.26 1.25 -23.00
C VAL A 27 -7.56 1.35 -21.50
N ASN A 28 -6.96 0.47 -20.69
CA ASN A 28 -7.18 0.42 -19.23
C ASN A 28 -6.84 1.76 -18.54
N ASN A 29 -5.72 2.37 -18.95
CA ASN A 29 -5.31 3.69 -18.50
C ASN A 29 -4.54 4.37 -19.64
N VAL A 30 -5.03 5.53 -20.10
CA VAL A 30 -4.40 6.27 -21.21
C VAL A 30 -3.07 6.88 -20.82
N ASP A 31 -2.88 7.20 -19.54
CA ASP A 31 -1.66 7.85 -19.03
C ASP A 31 -0.46 6.90 -19.06
N ASN A 32 -0.68 5.58 -19.00
CA ASN A 32 0.37 4.58 -19.23
C ASN A 32 1.03 4.69 -20.62
N TYR A 33 0.35 5.30 -21.59
CA TYR A 33 0.86 5.43 -22.95
C TYR A 33 1.32 6.85 -23.27
N ARG A 34 0.89 7.85 -22.48
CA ARG A 34 1.24 9.26 -22.70
C ARG A 34 2.70 9.51 -22.36
N VAL A 35 3.31 10.40 -23.12
CA VAL A 35 4.61 10.94 -22.77
C VAL A 35 4.46 11.76 -21.49
N ALA A 36 5.17 11.37 -20.44
CA ALA A 36 5.13 12.03 -19.14
C ALA A 36 6.55 12.22 -18.60
N LEU A 37 6.74 13.28 -17.83
CA LEU A 37 7.88 13.46 -16.93
C LEU A 37 7.39 13.23 -15.51
N SER A 38 8.00 12.28 -14.81
CA SER A 38 7.78 12.07 -13.38
C SER A 38 9.10 12.30 -12.64
N GLN A 39 9.01 12.93 -11.47
CA GLN A 39 10.16 13.20 -10.60
C GLN A 39 9.81 12.75 -9.18
N GLU A 40 10.72 12.02 -8.55
CA GLU A 40 10.61 11.60 -7.16
C GLU A 40 11.91 11.99 -6.44
N LEU A 41 11.79 12.43 -5.19
CA LEU A 41 12.95 12.73 -4.36
C LEU A 41 13.68 11.43 -3.98
N SER A 42 14.92 11.27 -4.43
CA SER A 42 15.72 10.06 -4.15
C SER A 42 16.29 10.05 -2.73
N PHE A 43 16.90 11.15 -2.30
CA PHE A 43 17.45 11.31 -0.95
C PHE A 43 17.52 12.79 -0.53
N TYR A 44 17.64 13.01 0.78
CA TYR A 44 17.97 14.32 1.37
C TYR A 44 19.19 14.17 2.27
N LYS A 45 20.17 15.06 2.12
CA LYS A 45 21.35 15.14 2.98
C LYS A 45 21.24 16.41 3.83
N GLY A 46 20.95 16.24 5.11
CA GLY A 46 20.87 17.34 6.07
C GLY A 46 22.24 17.89 6.48
N GLN A 47 22.24 18.86 7.39
CA GLN A 47 23.48 19.49 7.89
C GLN A 47 24.43 18.50 8.60
N ASN A 48 23.89 17.42 9.16
CA ASN A 48 24.67 16.34 9.79
C ASN A 48 25.45 15.47 8.79
N GLY A 49 25.26 15.67 7.47
CA GLY A 49 25.96 14.94 6.43
C GLY A 49 25.49 13.50 6.20
N ILE A 50 24.48 13.02 6.95
CA ILE A 50 23.94 11.66 6.79
C ILE A 50 22.79 11.71 5.77
N PRO A 51 22.89 10.99 4.65
CA PRO A 51 21.82 10.94 3.66
C PRO A 51 20.64 10.09 4.17
N LYS A 52 19.42 10.62 4.04
CA LYS A 52 18.17 9.87 4.20
C LYS A 52 17.62 9.54 2.82
N PHE A 53 17.60 8.26 2.46
CA PHE A 53 17.09 7.75 1.18
C PHE A 53 15.58 7.53 1.26
N TYR A 54 14.87 7.73 0.13
CA TYR A 54 13.42 7.62 0.04
C TYR A 54 12.94 6.76 -1.14
N SER A 55 13.63 6.80 -2.29
CA SER A 55 13.15 6.17 -3.53
C SER A 55 14.27 5.68 -4.47
N THR A 56 15.41 5.27 -3.91
CA THR A 56 16.53 4.75 -4.71
C THR A 56 16.25 3.39 -5.34
N ASP A 57 15.47 2.56 -4.64
CA ASP A 57 15.09 1.20 -5.02
C ASP A 57 13.73 0.85 -4.38
N TRP A 58 13.13 -0.26 -4.82
CA TRP A 58 11.85 -0.72 -4.30
C TRP A 58 11.89 -1.03 -2.81
N GLU A 59 12.99 -1.58 -2.31
CA GLU A 59 13.19 -1.93 -0.90
C GLU A 59 13.10 -0.67 -0.02
N SER A 60 13.76 0.40 -0.42
CA SER A 60 13.75 1.70 0.26
C SER A 60 12.35 2.34 0.27
N VAL A 61 11.62 2.21 -0.85
CA VAL A 61 10.22 2.68 -0.93
C VAL A 61 9.35 1.87 0.03
N THR A 62 9.42 0.53 -0.01
CA THR A 62 8.62 -0.32 0.87
C THR A 62 8.96 -0.10 2.34
N LYS A 63 10.24 0.07 2.66
CA LYS A 63 10.69 0.35 4.02
C LYS A 63 10.16 1.70 4.52
N THR A 64 10.22 2.72 3.68
CA THR A 64 9.70 4.06 4.03
C THR A 64 8.19 4.02 4.29
N ILE A 65 7.44 3.25 3.51
CA ILE A 65 6.00 3.06 3.72
C ILE A 65 5.76 2.27 5.00
N TYR A 66 6.48 1.17 5.22
CA TYR A 66 6.34 0.33 6.40
C TYR A 66 6.67 1.07 7.70
N ASP A 67 7.73 1.88 7.71
CA ASP A 67 8.14 2.68 8.88
C ASP A 67 7.18 3.85 9.18
N ASN A 68 6.16 4.09 8.36
CA ASN A 68 5.17 5.15 8.60
C ASN A 68 4.18 4.74 9.69
N ASP A 69 3.86 5.68 10.59
CA ASP A 69 2.92 5.43 11.68
C ASP A 69 1.52 5.06 11.17
N ASN A 70 1.07 5.65 10.06
CA ASN A 70 -0.22 5.34 9.45
C ASN A 70 -0.21 4.04 8.63
N PHE A 71 0.86 3.26 8.70
CA PHE A 71 0.99 1.95 8.06
C PHE A 71 1.50 0.88 9.03
N GLY A 72 2.81 0.85 9.32
CA GLY A 72 3.41 -0.23 10.09
C GLY A 72 3.03 -0.17 11.56
N PHE A 73 2.94 1.02 12.14
CA PHE A 73 2.46 1.15 13.52
C PHE A 73 1.00 0.73 13.64
N GLU A 74 0.12 1.15 12.71
CA GLU A 74 -1.27 0.65 12.66
C GLU A 74 -1.36 -0.87 12.47
N LEU A 75 -0.58 -1.46 11.55
CA LEU A 75 -0.51 -2.90 11.30
C LEU A 75 -0.12 -3.71 12.55
N ASN A 76 0.75 -3.15 13.39
CA ASN A 76 1.24 -3.82 14.60
C ASN A 76 0.35 -3.61 15.82
N LYS A 77 -0.75 -2.86 15.72
CA LYS A 77 -1.67 -2.68 16.84
C LYS A 77 -2.41 -3.98 17.17
N THR A 78 -2.53 -4.25 18.46
CA THR A 78 -3.27 -5.37 19.04
C THR A 78 -4.20 -4.89 20.15
N GLY A 79 -4.96 -5.81 20.73
CA GLY A 79 -5.83 -5.64 21.90
C GLY A 79 -7.21 -5.07 21.58
N TYR A 80 -7.66 -5.13 20.33
CA TYR A 80 -8.95 -4.58 19.92
C TYR A 80 -9.86 -5.57 19.17
N PHE A 81 -9.33 -6.66 18.62
CA PHE A 81 -10.12 -7.64 17.85
C PHE A 81 -10.13 -9.04 18.47
N GLU A 82 -9.23 -9.31 19.42
CA GLU A 82 -8.91 -10.65 19.90
C GLU A 82 -10.13 -11.34 20.52
N ASN A 83 -10.95 -10.60 21.26
CA ASN A 83 -12.19 -11.14 21.85
C ASN A 83 -13.17 -11.65 20.80
N GLU A 84 -13.21 -11.04 19.61
CA GLU A 84 -14.13 -11.42 18.53
C GLU A 84 -13.57 -12.58 17.69
N ILE A 85 -12.26 -12.63 17.48
CA ILE A 85 -11.64 -13.64 16.61
C ILE A 85 -11.17 -14.89 17.35
N ASN A 86 -10.86 -14.82 18.65
CA ASN A 86 -10.41 -15.97 19.43
C ASN A 86 -11.41 -17.14 19.39
N PRO A 87 -12.74 -16.94 19.49
CA PRO A 87 -13.72 -18.02 19.33
C PRO A 87 -13.67 -18.68 17.95
N ILE A 88 -13.39 -17.91 16.89
CA ILE A 88 -13.24 -18.44 15.53
C ILE A 88 -11.97 -19.31 15.44
N ILE A 89 -10.87 -18.82 16.02
CA ILE A 89 -9.56 -19.50 16.00
C ILE A 89 -9.60 -20.83 16.77
N THR A 90 -10.34 -20.91 17.88
CA THR A 90 -10.41 -22.10 18.74
C THR A 90 -11.43 -23.14 18.26
N SER A 91 -12.49 -22.71 17.57
CA SER A 91 -13.53 -23.62 17.09
C SER A 91 -13.17 -24.34 15.78
N ILE A 92 -12.27 -23.77 14.97
CA ILE A 92 -11.90 -24.32 13.66
C ILE A 92 -10.49 -24.91 13.72
N SER A 93 -10.38 -26.20 13.38
CA SER A 93 -9.07 -26.88 13.32
C SER A 93 -8.42 -26.79 11.94
N ASP A 94 -9.20 -26.82 10.87
CA ASP A 94 -8.65 -26.75 9.52
C ASP A 94 -8.06 -25.35 9.25
N PRO A 95 -6.77 -25.26 8.82
CA PRO A 95 -6.13 -23.96 8.63
C PRO A 95 -6.77 -23.13 7.51
N TYR A 96 -7.27 -23.76 6.44
CA TYR A 96 -7.88 -23.05 5.32
C TYR A 96 -9.27 -22.51 5.68
N GLU A 97 -10.09 -23.32 6.37
CA GLU A 97 -11.36 -22.87 6.92
C GLU A 97 -11.17 -21.74 7.92
N LYS A 98 -10.12 -21.78 8.74
CA LYS A 98 -9.79 -20.71 9.70
C LYS A 98 -9.42 -19.41 9.00
N ILE A 99 -8.58 -19.47 7.96
CA ILE A 99 -8.26 -18.33 7.10
C ILE A 99 -9.54 -17.71 6.52
N ASN A 100 -10.40 -18.55 5.92
CA ASN A 100 -11.65 -18.11 5.32
C ASN A 100 -12.62 -17.52 6.36
N ALA A 101 -12.70 -18.09 7.55
CA ALA A 101 -13.56 -17.60 8.62
C ALA A 101 -13.13 -16.21 9.10
N ILE A 102 -11.82 -15.96 9.24
CA ILE A 102 -11.28 -14.64 9.60
C ILE A 102 -11.58 -13.63 8.48
N PHE A 103 -11.33 -13.99 7.22
CA PHE A 103 -11.66 -13.14 6.08
C PHE A 103 -13.16 -12.78 6.04
N ASN A 104 -14.02 -13.78 6.19
CA ASN A 104 -15.47 -13.58 6.21
C ASN A 104 -15.95 -12.76 7.40
N TYR A 105 -15.31 -12.89 8.56
CA TYR A 105 -15.58 -12.03 9.71
C TYR A 105 -15.32 -10.56 9.36
N VAL A 106 -14.14 -10.22 8.80
CA VAL A 106 -13.84 -8.84 8.40
C VAL A 106 -14.84 -8.35 7.36
N LYS A 107 -15.04 -9.12 6.29
CA LYS A 107 -15.97 -8.79 5.19
C LYS A 107 -17.40 -8.53 5.66
N SER A 108 -17.87 -9.25 6.68
CA SER A 108 -19.24 -9.14 7.17
C SER A 108 -19.42 -8.04 8.23
N ASN A 109 -18.34 -7.61 8.88
CA ASN A 109 -18.40 -6.70 10.02
C ASN A 109 -17.83 -5.30 9.73
N LEU A 110 -17.10 -5.09 8.64
CA LEU A 110 -16.47 -3.81 8.31
C LEU A 110 -17.04 -3.26 7.00
N ASN A 111 -17.38 -1.98 7.00
CA ASN A 111 -17.84 -1.27 5.81
C ASN A 111 -16.69 -0.46 5.20
N TRP A 112 -16.49 -0.58 3.89
CA TRP A 112 -15.55 0.27 3.19
C TRP A 112 -16.14 1.67 2.98
N ASN A 113 -15.40 2.70 3.41
CA ASN A 113 -15.81 4.11 3.33
C ASN A 113 -15.59 4.76 1.96
N LYS A 114 -15.28 3.96 0.92
CA LYS A 114 -15.00 4.39 -0.46
C LYS A 114 -13.68 5.14 -0.67
N PHE A 115 -12.82 5.20 0.34
CA PHE A 115 -11.50 5.82 0.23
C PHE A 115 -10.42 4.77 -0.06
N ASN A 116 -9.70 4.97 -1.16
CA ASN A 116 -8.57 4.13 -1.57
C ASN A 116 -7.26 4.78 -1.12
N SER A 117 -6.55 4.08 -0.25
CA SER A 117 -5.23 4.46 0.23
C SER A 117 -4.56 3.21 0.78
N TYR A 118 -3.23 3.18 0.73
CA TYR A 118 -2.46 2.20 1.48
C TYR A 118 -2.14 2.68 2.91
N TYR A 119 -2.37 3.95 3.23
CA TYR A 119 -2.29 4.51 4.59
C TYR A 119 -3.66 4.58 5.27
N CYS A 120 -3.67 4.34 6.58
CA CYS A 120 -4.80 4.63 7.44
C CYS A 120 -5.04 6.15 7.57
N ASN A 121 -6.30 6.56 7.73
CA ASN A 121 -6.65 7.95 7.99
C ASN A 121 -7.00 8.17 9.46
N ASP A 122 -7.77 7.24 10.02
CA ASP A 122 -8.35 7.27 11.36
C ASP A 122 -7.71 6.21 12.28
N GLY A 123 -7.15 5.16 11.69
CA GLY A 123 -6.43 4.09 12.38
C GLY A 123 -7.29 2.86 12.66
N VAL A 124 -6.65 1.69 12.74
CA VAL A 124 -7.35 0.38 12.71
C VAL A 124 -8.27 0.18 13.92
N LYS A 125 -7.91 0.70 15.10
CA LYS A 125 -8.74 0.59 16.31
C LYS A 125 -10.05 1.36 16.18
N LYS A 126 -9.99 2.57 15.60
CA LYS A 126 -11.18 3.39 15.38
C LYS A 126 -12.04 2.75 14.30
N ALA A 127 -11.45 2.33 13.19
CA ALA A 127 -12.17 1.65 12.12
C ALA A 127 -12.89 0.38 12.60
N PHE A 128 -12.26 -0.41 13.48
CA PHE A 128 -12.88 -1.60 14.07
C PHE A 128 -14.07 -1.26 14.96
N LYS A 129 -13.93 -0.22 15.80
CA LYS A 129 -14.99 0.26 16.69
C LYS A 129 -16.18 0.80 15.90
N ASP A 130 -15.91 1.63 14.90
CA ASP A 130 -16.92 2.30 14.10
C ASP A 130 -17.49 1.41 12.98
N LYS A 131 -16.93 0.20 12.82
CA LYS A 131 -17.30 -0.78 11.79
C LYS A 131 -17.23 -0.22 10.37
N THR A 132 -16.34 0.75 10.15
CA THR A 132 -16.14 1.45 8.88
C THR A 132 -14.69 1.90 8.74
N GLY A 133 -14.11 1.81 7.55
CA GLY A 133 -12.73 2.19 7.33
C GLY A 133 -12.36 2.32 5.86
N ASN A 134 -11.18 2.88 5.61
CA ASN A 134 -10.58 2.88 4.28
C ASN A 134 -9.95 1.52 3.97
N VAL A 135 -9.44 1.38 2.74
CA VAL A 135 -8.76 0.16 2.28
C VAL A 135 -7.65 -0.29 3.23
N ALA A 136 -6.79 0.64 3.65
CA ALA A 136 -5.68 0.33 4.54
C ALA A 136 -6.15 -0.18 5.90
N GLU A 137 -7.14 0.48 6.51
CA GLU A 137 -7.65 0.11 7.81
C GLU A 137 -8.24 -1.31 7.80
N ILE A 138 -8.97 -1.66 6.74
CA ILE A 138 -9.58 -2.98 6.58
C ILE A 138 -8.50 -4.05 6.32
N ASN A 139 -7.62 -3.83 5.35
CA ASN A 139 -6.65 -4.85 4.92
C ASN A 139 -5.47 -5.02 5.89
N LEU A 140 -5.02 -3.95 6.57
CA LEU A 140 -4.01 -4.07 7.63
C LEU A 140 -4.59 -4.77 8.86
N MET A 141 -5.85 -4.52 9.21
CA MET A 141 -6.55 -5.23 10.28
C MET A 141 -6.70 -6.72 9.95
N LEU A 142 -7.14 -7.06 8.73
CA LEU A 142 -7.21 -8.46 8.28
C LEU A 142 -5.83 -9.15 8.42
N THR A 143 -4.77 -8.47 7.98
CA THR A 143 -3.41 -8.98 8.11
C THR A 143 -3.01 -9.21 9.58
N ALA A 144 -3.35 -8.28 10.48
CA ALA A 144 -3.08 -8.41 11.91
C ALA A 144 -3.86 -9.58 12.53
N MET A 145 -5.13 -9.77 12.15
CA MET A 145 -5.95 -10.89 12.62
C MET A 145 -5.41 -12.25 12.16
N LEU A 146 -4.97 -12.34 10.89
CA LEU A 146 -4.35 -13.56 10.35
C LEU A 146 -3.02 -13.87 11.06
N ARG A 147 -2.19 -12.86 11.32
CA ARG A 147 -0.96 -13.00 12.11
C ARG A 147 -1.26 -13.48 13.53
N HIS A 148 -2.27 -12.91 14.19
CA HIS A 148 -2.71 -13.34 15.53
C HIS A 148 -3.19 -14.79 15.55
N ALA A 149 -3.83 -15.25 14.47
CA ALA A 149 -4.23 -16.65 14.31
C ALA A 149 -3.08 -17.62 13.99
N GLY A 150 -1.83 -17.13 13.89
CA GLY A 150 -0.63 -17.92 13.67
C GLY A 150 -0.25 -18.11 12.20
N PHE A 151 -0.85 -17.36 11.28
CA PHE A 151 -0.52 -17.45 9.84
C PHE A 151 0.57 -16.46 9.44
N THR A 152 1.41 -16.87 8.48
CA THR A 152 2.32 -15.95 7.79
C THR A 152 1.52 -15.08 6.83
N ALA A 153 1.14 -13.89 7.28
CA ALA A 153 0.40 -12.91 6.48
C ALA A 153 1.15 -11.58 6.38
N ASN A 154 1.07 -10.94 5.22
CA ASN A 154 1.77 -9.68 4.92
C ASN A 154 0.88 -8.76 4.08
N PRO A 155 0.96 -7.43 4.30
CA PRO A 155 0.30 -6.49 3.42
C PRO A 155 1.04 -6.41 2.08
N VAL A 156 0.29 -6.33 0.98
CA VAL A 156 0.84 -6.20 -0.37
C VAL A 156 0.34 -4.90 -0.99
N LEU A 157 1.27 -4.04 -1.40
CA LEU A 157 0.97 -2.80 -2.08
C LEU A 157 0.66 -3.06 -3.55
N ILE A 158 -0.44 -2.51 -4.05
CA ILE A 158 -0.83 -2.66 -5.46
C ILE A 158 -1.14 -1.30 -6.08
N SER A 159 -0.94 -1.23 -7.39
CA SER A 159 -1.37 -0.11 -8.20
C SER A 159 -2.69 -0.47 -8.86
N THR A 160 -3.74 0.27 -8.55
CA THR A 160 -5.04 0.11 -9.20
C THR A 160 -4.94 0.42 -10.69
N ARG A 161 -5.89 -0.08 -11.49
CA ARG A 161 -5.93 0.19 -12.95
C ARG A 161 -5.90 1.69 -13.26
N SER A 162 -6.62 2.50 -12.47
CA SER A 162 -6.65 3.96 -12.60
C SER A 162 -5.35 4.64 -12.19
N ASN A 163 -4.53 4.03 -11.34
CA ASN A 163 -3.24 4.59 -10.92
C ASN A 163 -2.12 4.30 -11.94
N GLY A 164 -2.28 3.23 -12.72
CA GLY A 164 -1.38 2.90 -13.82
C GLY A 164 -0.21 2.00 -13.40
N ILE A 165 0.80 1.92 -14.25
CA ILE A 165 1.96 1.03 -14.04
C ILE A 165 3.11 1.83 -13.44
N ALA A 166 3.70 1.32 -12.37
CA ALA A 166 4.89 1.91 -11.80
C ALA A 166 6.14 1.48 -12.59
N LEU A 167 6.79 2.44 -13.26
CA LEU A 167 7.94 2.18 -14.13
C LEU A 167 9.30 2.26 -13.41
N PHE A 168 9.34 2.89 -12.24
CA PHE A 168 10.53 3.05 -11.41
C PHE A 168 10.12 3.22 -9.94
N PRO A 169 11.04 2.99 -8.97
CA PRO A 169 10.77 3.16 -7.55
C PRO A 169 10.28 4.56 -7.24
N ASN A 170 9.04 4.67 -6.75
CA ASN A 170 8.48 5.93 -6.27
C ASN A 170 7.39 5.65 -5.22
N ARG A 171 7.17 6.59 -4.30
CA ARG A 171 6.22 6.39 -3.18
C ARG A 171 4.75 6.51 -3.60
N SER A 172 4.51 7.06 -4.78
CA SER A 172 3.18 7.17 -5.40
C SER A 172 2.88 6.00 -6.35
N ALA A 173 3.78 5.01 -6.43
CA ALA A 173 3.70 3.89 -7.35
C ALA A 173 2.49 3.01 -7.08
N TYR A 174 2.08 2.97 -5.82
CA TYR A 174 0.98 2.19 -5.31
C TYR A 174 -0.03 3.13 -4.68
N ASN A 175 -1.31 2.75 -4.74
CA ASN A 175 -2.39 3.56 -4.18
C ASN A 175 -3.40 2.72 -3.39
N TYR A 176 -3.04 1.47 -3.10
CA TYR A 176 -3.91 0.48 -2.52
C TYR A 176 -3.08 -0.59 -1.79
N VAL A 177 -3.69 -1.26 -0.81
CA VAL A 177 -3.06 -2.36 -0.05
C VAL A 177 -4.07 -3.49 0.12
N ILE A 178 -3.61 -4.73 -0.05
CA ILE A 178 -4.37 -5.97 0.17
C ILE A 178 -3.67 -6.84 1.22
N SER A 179 -4.37 -7.83 1.76
CA SER A 179 -3.74 -8.84 2.61
C SER A 179 -3.31 -10.05 1.79
N ALA A 180 -2.15 -10.62 2.09
CA ALA A 180 -1.70 -11.87 1.51
C ALA A 180 -1.31 -12.86 2.60
N VAL A 181 -1.75 -14.11 2.50
CA VAL A 181 -1.40 -15.17 3.45
C VAL A 181 -0.78 -16.34 2.73
N GLU A 182 0.28 -16.90 3.32
CA GLU A 182 0.92 -18.10 2.82
C GLU A 182 0.16 -19.35 3.29
N TYR A 183 -0.20 -20.22 2.35
CA TYR A 183 -0.85 -21.50 2.61
C TYR A 183 -0.32 -22.55 1.63
N GLN A 184 0.24 -23.65 2.15
CA GLN A 184 0.78 -24.76 1.35
C GLN A 184 1.71 -24.31 0.20
N ASN A 185 2.66 -23.42 0.48
CA ASN A 185 3.58 -22.84 -0.51
C ASN A 185 2.91 -22.01 -1.62
N THR A 186 1.64 -21.65 -1.44
CA THR A 186 0.92 -20.71 -2.30
C THR A 186 0.61 -19.44 -1.53
N LEU A 187 0.44 -18.34 -2.27
CA LEU A 187 0.03 -17.05 -1.71
C LEU A 187 -1.45 -16.83 -2.04
N ILE A 188 -2.28 -16.71 -1.01
CA ILE A 188 -3.69 -16.34 -1.17
C ILE A 188 -3.79 -14.83 -0.97
N LEU A 189 -4.30 -14.13 -1.99
CA LEU A 189 -4.53 -12.69 -1.96
C LEU A 189 -5.98 -12.39 -1.56
N MET A 190 -6.17 -11.45 -0.65
CA MET A 190 -7.47 -11.09 -0.06
C MET A 190 -7.66 -9.58 -0.05
N ASP A 191 -8.85 -9.17 -0.49
CA ASP A 191 -9.36 -7.79 -0.51
C ASP A 191 -10.88 -7.81 -0.28
#